data_AF-A0A975NKR0-F1
#
_entry.id   AF-A0A975NKR0-F1
#
_cell.length_a   1.000
_cell.length_b   1.000
_cell.length_c   1.000
_cell.angle_alpha   90.00
_cell.angle_beta   90.00
_cell.angle_gamma   90.00
#
_symmetry.space_group_name_H-M   'P 1'
#
loop_
_entity.id
_entity.type
_entity.pdbx_description
1 polymer ?
#
loop_
_entity_poly.entity_id
_entity_poly.type
_entity_poly.pdbx_seq_one_letter_code
_entity_poly.pdbx_strand_id
1 'polypeptide(L)' 'MAAVTFQTSAHELRKEQRPITFWADNNNGRIGRLVVSKGGLRWYSGKSLKRHRFLTWSQLEKKLPQIAKLTS' A
#
# COMPACT_ATOMS: atom_id res chain seq x y z
N MET A 1 9.81 -11.61 14.98
CA MET A 1 9.84 -10.84 13.72
C MET A 1 8.62 -11.23 12.90
N ALA A 2 7.74 -10.30 12.55
CA ALA A 2 6.57 -10.62 11.72
C ALA A 2 6.98 -10.64 10.25
N ALA A 3 6.91 -11.81 9.61
CA ALA A 3 7.16 -11.93 8.19
C ALA A 3 5.93 -11.40 7.43
N VAL A 4 6.12 -10.36 6.62
CA VAL A 4 5.07 -9.84 5.74
C VAL A 4 5.20 -10.55 4.39
N THR A 5 4.29 -11.46 4.09
CA THR A 5 4.28 -12.20 2.82
C THR A 5 3.46 -11.42 1.79
N PHE A 6 4.10 -11.01 0.69
CA PHE A 6 3.46 -10.25 -0.39
C PHE A 6 3.05 -11.20 -1.53
N GLN A 7 1.75 -11.37 -1.76
CA GLN A 7 1.25 -12.04 -2.96
C GLN A 7 0.99 -10.99 -4.04
N THR A 8 1.85 -10.97 -5.07
CA THR A 8 1.64 -10.14 -6.26
C THR A 8 0.83 -10.95 -7.27
N SER A 9 -0.43 -10.58 -7.49
CA SER A 9 -1.16 -11.11 -8.66
C SER A 9 -0.55 -10.45 -9.89
N ALA A 10 0.22 -11.21 -10.68
CA ALA A 10 0.74 -10.76 -11.97
C ALA A 10 -0.45 -10.46 -12.90
N HIS A 11 -0.73 -9.17 -13.13
CA HIS A 11 -1.76 -8.76 -14.08
C HIS A 11 -1.18 -7.71 -15.01
N GLU A 12 -1.19 -7.99 -16.32
CA GLU A 12 -0.78 -7.03 -17.33
C GLU A 12 -1.69 -5.80 -17.27
N LEU A 13 -1.06 -4.64 -17.08
CA LEU A 13 -1.72 -3.34 -16.94
C LEU A 13 -2.12 -2.79 -18.32
N ARG A 14 -3.21 -3.27 -18.91
CA ARG A 14 -3.79 -2.65 -20.12
C ARG A 14 -5.09 -1.89 -19.82
N LYS A 15 -5.05 -0.60 -20.20
CA LYS A 15 -6.13 0.36 -20.50
C LYS A 15 -7.22 0.51 -19.42
N GLU A 16 -7.22 1.66 -18.75
CA GLU A 16 -8.00 2.03 -17.55
C GLU A 16 -7.41 1.49 -16.24
N GLN A 17 -6.31 2.14 -15.82
CA GLN A 17 -5.52 1.99 -14.59
C GLN A 17 -6.28 1.43 -13.37
N ARG A 18 -6.39 0.09 -13.31
CA ARG A 18 -6.89 -0.58 -12.12
C ARG A 18 -5.80 -0.52 -11.05
N PRO A 19 -6.10 0.00 -9.85
CA PRO A 19 -5.13 0.02 -8.77
C PRO A 19 -4.63 -1.39 -8.43
N ILE A 20 -3.33 -1.54 -8.19
CA ILE A 20 -2.78 -2.76 -7.60
C ILE A 20 -3.12 -2.74 -6.11
N THR A 21 -3.78 -3.78 -5.61
CA THR A 21 -4.18 -3.88 -4.21
C THR A 21 -3.37 -4.96 -3.51
N PHE A 22 -2.63 -4.58 -2.47
CA PHE A 22 -1.89 -5.46 -1.59
C PHE A 22 -2.68 -5.63 -0.30
N TRP A 23 -2.98 -6.87 0.08
CA TRP A 23 -3.56 -7.17 1.37
C TRP A 23 -2.44 -7.34 2.40
N ALA A 24 -2.61 -6.71 3.54
CA ALA A 24 -1.71 -6.85 4.67
C ALA A 24 -2.39 -7.73 5.71
N ASP A 25 -1.82 -8.91 5.92
CA ASP A 25 -2.30 -9.90 6.88
C ASP A 25 -1.18 -10.14 7.92
N ASN A 26 -1.55 -10.49 9.14
CA ASN A 26 -0.65 -11.04 10.16
C ASN A 26 -1.16 -12.43 10.59
N ASN A 27 -0.43 -13.08 11.50
CA ASN A 27 -0.82 -14.40 12.04
C ASN A 27 -2.21 -14.42 12.71
N ASN A 28 -2.77 -13.24 13.04
CA ASN A 28 -4.07 -13.08 13.68
C ASN A 28 -5.16 -12.59 12.70
N GLY A 29 -4.85 -12.46 11.40
CA GLY A 29 -5.79 -12.10 10.35
C GLY A 29 -5.47 -10.78 9.63
N ARG A 30 -6.50 -10.23 8.98
CA ARG A 30 -6.34 -9.12 8.03
C ARG A 30 -6.20 -7.76 8.71
N ILE A 31 -5.03 -7.14 8.53
CA ILE A 31 -4.68 -5.82 9.08
C ILE A 31 -5.23 -4.70 8.21
N GLY A 32 -5.30 -4.89 6.90
CA GLY A 32 -5.75 -3.86 5.98
C GLY A 32 -5.39 -4.12 4.53
N ARG A 33 -5.47 -3.07 3.71
CA ARG A 33 -5.01 -3.11 2.32
C ARG A 33 -4.33 -1.82 1.89
N LEU A 34 -3.24 -1.97 1.14
CA LEU A 34 -2.56 -0.90 0.44
C LEU A 34 -2.98 -0.93 -1.03
N VAL A 35 -3.47 0.20 -1.52
CA VAL A 35 -3.91 0.39 -2.89
C VAL A 35 -2.93 1.33 -3.59
N VAL A 36 -2.28 0.83 -4.64
CA VAL A 36 -1.29 1.55 -5.44
C VAL A 36 -1.91 1.91 -6.78
N SER A 37 -1.96 3.20 -7.09
CA SER A 37 -2.60 3.74 -8.29
C SER A 37 -1.74 4.82 -8.93
N LYS A 38 -2.10 5.27 -10.14
CA LYS A 38 -1.43 6.42 -10.76
C LYS A 38 -1.47 7.69 -9.88
N GLY A 39 -2.51 7.87 -9.07
CA GLY A 39 -2.63 9.03 -8.18
C GLY A 39 -1.77 8.96 -6.92
N GLY A 40 -1.32 7.77 -6.51
CA GLY A 40 -0.57 7.57 -5.28
C GLY A 40 -0.93 6.29 -4.54
N LEU A 41 -0.58 6.28 -3.26
CA LEU A 41 -0.77 5.18 -2.31
C LEU A 41 -1.96 5.46 -1.41
N ARG A 42 -2.84 4.48 -1.24
CA ARG A 42 -3.97 4.56 -0.30
C ARG A 42 -3.98 3.38 0.65
N TRP A 43 -3.91 3.64 1.94
CA TRP A 43 -4.02 2.62 2.98
C TRP A 43 -5.42 2.61 3.59
N TYR A 44 -6.00 1.42 3.69
CA TYR A 44 -7.24 1.16 4.42
C TYR A 44 -6.93 0.26 5.61
N SER A 45 -7.19 0.75 6.83
CA SER A 45 -6.95 -0.01 8.05
C SER A 45 -8.14 -0.91 8.40
N GLY A 46 -7.90 -2.20 8.56
CA GLY A 46 -8.88 -3.20 8.98
C GLY A 46 -9.99 -3.44 7.95
N LYS A 47 -11.20 -3.75 8.46
CA LYS A 47 -12.40 -4.01 7.65
C LYS A 47 -13.10 -2.74 7.15
N SER A 48 -12.69 -1.54 7.62
CA SER A 48 -13.41 -0.30 7.33
C SER A 48 -12.87 0.39 6.08
N LEU A 49 -13.73 0.49 5.06
CA LEU A 49 -13.44 1.22 3.82
C LEU A 49 -13.52 2.75 3.99
N LYS A 50 -14.12 3.23 5.10
CA LYS A 50 -14.42 4.65 5.29
C LYS A 50 -13.21 5.46 5.76
N ARG A 51 -12.32 4.87 6.55
CA ARG A 51 -11.08 5.52 7.00
C ARG A 51 -9.92 5.06 6.15
N HIS A 52 -9.47 5.94 5.28
CA HIS A 52 -8.29 5.70 4.45
C HIS A 52 -7.28 6.84 4.60
N ARG A 53 -6.01 6.50 4.53
CA ARG A 53 -4.91 7.47 4.40
C ARG A 53 -4.48 7.47 2.94
N PHE A 54 -4.45 8.63 2.31
CA PHE A 54 -4.00 8.79 0.94
C PHE A 54 -2.72 9.63 0.91
N LEU A 55 -1.75 9.17 0.14
CA LEU A 55 -0.47 9.81 -0.07
C LEU A 55 -0.21 9.87 -1.59
N THR A 56 -0.10 11.07 -2.13
CA THR A 56 0.28 11.24 -3.55
C THR A 56 1.76 10.90 -3.76
N TRP A 57 2.14 10.61 -5.01
CA TRP A 57 3.55 10.33 -5.34
C TRP A 57 4.49 11.48 -4.99
N SER A 58 4.11 12.72 -5.27
CA SER A 58 4.93 13.89 -4.92
C SER A 58 5.11 14.08 -3.41
N GLN A 59 4.09 13.74 -2.61
CA GLN A 59 4.20 13.74 -1.15
C GLN A 59 5.09 12.60 -0.65
N LEU A 60 5.07 11.44 -1.31
CA LEU A 60 5.95 10.32 -0.98
C LEU A 60 7.41 10.69 -1.27
N GLU A 61 7.71 11.24 -2.45
CA GLU A 61 9.06 11.66 -2.85
C GLU A 61 9.70 12.61 -1.84
N LYS A 62 8.93 13.58 -1.32
CA LYS A 62 9.39 14.51 -0.28
C LYS A 62 9.70 13.81 1.05
N LYS A 63 9.05 12.68 1.33
CA LYS A 63 9.19 11.91 2.57
C LYS A 63 10.23 10.79 2.47
N LEU A 64 10.57 10.33 1.27
CA LEU A 64 11.57 9.26 1.05
C LEU A 64 12.90 9.51 1.78
N PRO A 65 13.48 10.73 1.81
CA PRO A 65 14.72 10.97 2.54
C PRO A 65 14.59 10.76 4.05
N GLN A 66 13.41 11.01 4.62
CA GLN A 66 13.15 10.80 6.05
C GLN A 66 12.89 9.33 6.35
N ILE A 67 12.19 8.63 5.45
CA ILE A 67 11.92 7.19 5.57
C ILE A 67 13.23 6.40 5.48
N ALA A 68 14.12 6.75 4.55
CA ALA A 68 15.42 6.09 4.38
C ALA A 68 16.27 6.13 5.66
N LYS A 69 16.20 7.23 6.42
CA LYS A 69 16.89 7.41 7.71
C LYS A 69 16.33 6.56 8.85
N LEU A 70 15.09 6.08 8.74
CA LEU A 70 14.45 5.23 9.76
C LEU A 70 14.76 3.75 9.54
N THR A 71 15.27 3.39 8.36
CA THR A 71 15.59 2.01 7.96
C THR A 71 17.09 1.73 7.87
N SER A 72 17.93 2.76 8.01
CA SER A 72 19.39 2.71 8.15
C SER A 72 19.79 2.73 9.62
#